data_AF-A0A2J8AC32-F1
#
_entry.id   AF-A0A2J8AC32-F1
#
_cell.length_a   1.000
_cell.length_b   1.000
_cell.length_c   1.000
_cell.angle_alpha   90.00
_cell.angle_beta   90.00
_cell.angle_gamma   90.00
#
_symmetry.space_group_name_H-M   'P 1'
#
loop_
_entity.id
_entity.type
_entity.pdbx_description
1 polymer ?
#
loop_
_entity_poly.entity_id
_entity_poly.type
_entity_poly.pdbx_seq_one_letter_code
_entity_poly.pdbx_strand_id
1 'polypeptide(L)'
;MPIDFFGLIFLGLGPGIAFFIVVIARKSFLVLLSLFSAFLWLIVLLFTSAIFRGFLPVAEQTGSYAGVLAASVVIQECVRYGVWRAHRKTVETLETMARASGHRFTLLDRLYMALAWGYGHGATHCVFFFLSLLPLTASKGTYYIDACPQMSIFMVAALYSLAFGTILACLMVIAFDGYMSRSPALVLGVAAVHMGASMLTLLNFQANGCIAAMPALLGLGLLLVAYTVGLCWRKGGR
;
A
#
# COMPACT_ATOMS: atom_id res chain seq x y z
N MET A 1 -7.27 -20.57 -18.84
CA MET A 1 -6.13 -20.54 -19.80
C MET A 1 -4.94 -19.97 -19.06
N PRO A 2 -3.73 -20.55 -19.14
CA PRO A 2 -2.59 -20.10 -18.33
C PRO A 2 -2.15 -18.66 -18.66
N ILE A 3 -2.44 -18.16 -19.86
CA ILE A 3 -2.06 -16.81 -20.31
C ILE A 3 -2.70 -15.72 -19.44
N ASP A 4 -3.99 -15.83 -19.09
CA ASP A 4 -4.66 -14.82 -18.25
C ASP A 4 -4.09 -14.83 -16.83
N PHE A 5 -3.85 -16.01 -16.27
CA PHE A 5 -3.21 -16.18 -14.98
C PHE A 5 -1.84 -15.50 -14.93
N PHE A 6 -0.96 -15.82 -15.89
CA PHE A 6 0.40 -15.27 -15.95
C PHE A 6 0.39 -13.78 -16.33
N GLY A 7 -0.50 -13.35 -17.22
CA GLY A 7 -0.63 -11.94 -17.59
C GLY A 7 -1.04 -11.07 -16.39
N LEU A 8 -2.07 -11.51 -15.65
CA LEU A 8 -2.57 -10.78 -14.50
C LEU A 8 -1.60 -10.83 -13.31
N ILE A 9 -0.93 -11.95 -13.04
CA ILE A 9 0.07 -12.01 -11.96
C ILE A 9 1.25 -11.07 -12.23
N PHE A 10 1.75 -11.04 -13.47
CA PHE A 10 2.84 -10.13 -13.83
C PHE A 10 2.41 -8.67 -13.82
N LEU A 11 1.17 -8.37 -14.22
CA LEU A 11 0.62 -7.02 -14.13
C LEU A 11 0.45 -6.56 -12.68
N GLY A 12 -0.26 -7.35 -11.87
CA GLY A 12 -0.70 -6.93 -10.53
C GLY A 12 0.36 -7.08 -9.43
N LEU A 13 1.29 -8.04 -9.57
CA LEU A 13 2.32 -8.33 -8.56
C LEU A 13 3.75 -8.23 -9.10
N GLY A 14 3.96 -8.33 -10.41
CA GLY A 14 5.30 -8.35 -11.03
C GLY A 14 6.18 -7.18 -10.60
N PRO A 15 5.75 -5.91 -10.72
CA PRO A 15 6.53 -4.77 -10.26
C PRO A 15 6.89 -4.82 -8.77
N GLY A 16 5.96 -5.24 -7.92
CA GLY A 16 6.19 -5.41 -6.47
C GLY A 16 7.23 -6.50 -6.16
N ILE A 17 7.12 -7.65 -6.82
CA ILE A 17 8.07 -8.77 -6.67
C ILE A 17 9.45 -8.37 -7.16
N ALA A 18 9.55 -7.73 -8.33
CA ALA A 18 10.82 -7.24 -8.86
C ALA A 18 11.46 -6.22 -7.91
N PHE A 19 10.68 -5.28 -7.39
CA PHE A 19 11.14 -4.31 -6.41
C PHE A 19 11.66 -4.97 -5.12
N PHE A 20 10.93 -5.97 -4.61
CA PHE A 20 11.37 -6.73 -3.45
C PHE A 20 12.72 -7.40 -3.68
N ILE A 21 12.89 -8.10 -4.80
CA ILE A 21 14.13 -8.82 -5.12
C ILE A 21 15.31 -7.85 -5.30
N VAL A 22 15.11 -6.75 -6.02
CA VAL A 22 16.18 -5.82 -6.39
C VAL A 22 16.58 -4.90 -5.23
N VAL A 23 15.63 -4.49 -4.39
CA VAL A 23 15.84 -3.47 -3.35
C VAL A 23 15.77 -4.05 -1.94
N ILE A 24 14.66 -4.69 -1.57
CA ILE A 24 14.41 -5.12 -0.18
C ILE A 24 15.28 -6.34 0.19
N ALA A 25 15.36 -7.34 -0.69
CA ALA A 25 16.08 -8.59 -0.48
C ALA A 25 17.61 -8.42 -0.39
N ARG A 26 18.13 -7.23 -0.73
CA ARG A 26 19.57 -6.91 -0.61
C ARG A 26 20.04 -6.83 0.84
N LYS A 27 19.14 -6.60 1.80
CA LYS A 27 19.47 -6.51 3.23
C LYS A 27 18.47 -7.35 4.04
N SER A 28 18.94 -8.38 4.74
CA SER A 28 18.09 -9.28 5.54
C SER A 28 17.23 -8.55 6.56
N PHE A 29 17.73 -7.43 7.11
CA PHE A 29 16.97 -6.58 8.02
C PHE A 29 15.73 -5.95 7.36
N LEU A 30 15.83 -5.49 6.11
CA LEU A 30 14.70 -4.92 5.37
C LEU A 30 13.67 -6.00 5.04
N VAL A 31 14.12 -7.22 4.70
CA VAL A 31 13.24 -8.37 4.51
C VAL A 31 12.45 -8.65 5.79
N LEU A 32 13.13 -8.80 6.93
CA LEU A 32 12.49 -9.05 8.22
C LEU A 32 11.49 -7.95 8.57
N LEU A 33 11.86 -6.68 8.36
CA LEU A 33 11.01 -5.54 8.62
C LEU A 33 9.76 -5.54 7.74
N SER A 34 9.89 -5.91 6.46
CA SER A 34 8.77 -5.99 5.53
C SER A 34 7.80 -7.13 5.88
N LEU A 35 8.30 -8.29 6.32
CA LEU A 35 7.48 -9.42 6.76
C LEU A 35 6.74 -9.07 8.06
N PHE A 36 7.44 -8.48 9.03
CA PHE A 36 6.81 -8.02 10.27
C PHE A 36 5.74 -6.96 9.99
N SER A 37 6.02 -6.03 9.07
CA SER A 37 5.04 -5.06 8.65
C SER A 37 3.80 -5.71 8.03
N ALA A 38 3.96 -6.67 7.12
CA ALA A 38 2.83 -7.35 6.50
C ALA A 38 1.97 -8.08 7.55
N PHE A 39 2.61 -8.79 8.50
CA PHE A 39 1.92 -9.43 9.61
C PHE A 39 1.12 -8.42 10.46
N LEU A 40 1.72 -7.28 10.79
CA LEU A 40 1.04 -6.23 11.55
C LEU A 40 -0.16 -5.68 10.77
N TRP A 41 -0.03 -5.41 9.48
CA TRP A 41 -1.15 -4.91 8.66
C TRP A 41 -2.26 -5.96 8.45
N LEU A 42 -1.92 -7.25 8.40
CA LEU A 42 -2.92 -8.33 8.44
C LEU A 42 -3.73 -8.29 9.74
N ILE A 43 -3.07 -8.10 10.88
CA ILE A 43 -3.76 -7.96 12.17
C ILE A 43 -4.68 -6.73 12.16
N VAL A 44 -4.19 -5.59 11.66
CA VAL A 44 -4.99 -4.36 11.57
C VAL A 44 -6.25 -4.60 10.74
N LEU A 45 -6.11 -5.17 9.55
CA LEU A 45 -7.24 -5.45 8.67
C LEU A 45 -8.20 -6.50 9.25
N LEU A 46 -7.69 -7.51 9.98
CA LEU A 46 -8.51 -8.47 10.70
C LEU A 46 -9.38 -7.77 11.76
N PHE A 47 -8.78 -6.89 12.59
CA PHE A 47 -9.53 -6.13 13.58
C PHE A 47 -10.51 -5.14 12.93
N THR A 48 -10.10 -4.45 11.86
CA THR A 48 -10.98 -3.58 11.08
C THR A 48 -12.19 -4.36 10.56
N SER A 49 -11.98 -5.54 9.98
CA SER A 49 -13.06 -6.41 9.52
C SER A 49 -13.95 -6.88 10.68
N ALA A 50 -13.38 -7.26 11.83
CA ALA A 50 -14.14 -7.66 13.01
C ALA A 50 -15.03 -6.53 13.56
N ILE A 51 -14.54 -5.28 13.57
CA ILE A 51 -15.32 -4.10 13.96
C ILE A 51 -16.51 -3.92 13.02
N PHE A 52 -16.28 -3.96 11.70
CA PHE A 52 -17.34 -3.73 10.73
C PHE A 52 -18.30 -4.92 10.57
N ARG A 53 -17.93 -6.12 10.98
CA ARG A 53 -18.83 -7.30 10.96
C ARG A 53 -20.14 -7.06 11.72
N GLY A 54 -20.12 -6.26 12.78
CA GLY A 54 -21.33 -5.91 13.54
C GLY A 54 -22.29 -4.95 12.81
N PHE A 55 -21.84 -4.30 11.74
CA PHE A 55 -22.58 -3.28 10.99
C PHE A 55 -22.91 -3.71 9.55
N LEU A 56 -22.44 -4.90 9.12
CA LEU A 56 -22.63 -5.44 7.77
C LEU A 56 -23.75 -6.49 7.74
N PRO A 57 -24.48 -6.64 6.60
CA PRO A 57 -24.30 -5.91 5.35
C PRO A 57 -24.93 -4.51 5.41
N VAL A 58 -24.19 -3.51 4.96
CA VAL A 58 -24.76 -2.21 4.61
C VAL A 58 -25.31 -2.28 3.18
N ALA A 59 -26.27 -1.42 2.85
CA ALA A 59 -26.79 -1.34 1.49
C ALA A 59 -25.64 -1.16 0.47
N GLU A 60 -25.73 -1.83 -0.69
CA GLU A 60 -24.77 -1.78 -1.80
C GLU A 60 -24.83 -0.45 -2.56
N GLN A 61 -24.59 0.63 -1.82
CA GLN A 61 -24.67 1.99 -2.28
C GLN A 61 -23.43 2.77 -1.85
N THR A 62 -23.00 3.70 -2.71
CA THR A 62 -21.81 4.53 -2.54
C THR A 62 -21.70 5.14 -1.13
N GLY A 63 -22.79 5.72 -0.61
CA GLY A 63 -22.79 6.41 0.67
C GLY A 63 -22.48 5.51 1.87
N SER A 64 -23.00 4.28 1.85
CA SER A 64 -22.81 3.31 2.93
C SER A 64 -21.38 2.77 2.96
N TYR A 65 -20.79 2.46 1.81
CA TYR A 65 -19.41 2.00 1.71
C TYR A 65 -18.38 3.12 1.93
N ALA A 66 -18.73 4.38 1.63
CA ALA A 66 -17.87 5.53 1.90
C ALA A 66 -17.53 5.66 3.39
N GLY A 67 -18.52 5.51 4.27
CA GLY A 67 -18.29 5.56 5.73
C GLY A 67 -17.36 4.45 6.22
N VAL A 68 -17.58 3.22 5.75
CA VAL A 68 -16.75 2.06 6.11
C VAL A 68 -15.30 2.24 5.62
N LEU A 69 -15.12 2.68 4.37
CA LEU A 69 -13.80 2.94 3.80
C LEU A 69 -13.10 4.08 4.55
N ALA A 70 -13.79 5.18 4.84
CA ALA A 70 -13.21 6.32 5.53
C ALA A 70 -12.76 5.93 6.95
N ALA A 71 -13.61 5.23 7.71
CA ALA A 71 -13.25 4.76 9.03
C ALA A 71 -12.11 3.73 8.99
N SER A 72 -12.07 2.85 7.98
CA SER A 72 -10.95 1.91 7.76
C SER A 72 -9.63 2.65 7.50
N VAL A 73 -9.64 3.68 6.64
CA VAL A 73 -8.45 4.50 6.37
C VAL A 73 -7.98 5.22 7.63
N VAL A 74 -8.89 5.80 8.42
CA VAL A 74 -8.54 6.46 9.69
C VAL A 74 -7.86 5.48 10.66
N ILE A 75 -8.40 4.28 10.82
CA ILE A 75 -7.77 3.24 11.65
C ILE A 75 -6.36 2.92 11.13
N GLN A 76 -6.21 2.75 9.81
CA GLN A 76 -4.91 2.48 9.21
C GLN A 76 -3.92 3.63 9.42
N GLU A 77 -4.31 4.90 9.26
CA GLU A 77 -3.44 6.06 9.52
C GLU A 77 -3.03 6.18 10.99
N CYS A 78 -3.95 5.92 11.92
CA CYS A 78 -3.64 5.88 13.35
C CYS A 78 -2.58 4.80 13.65
N VAL A 79 -2.72 3.62 13.06
CA VAL A 79 -1.74 2.55 13.21
C VAL A 79 -0.42 2.90 12.54
N ARG A 80 -0.42 3.57 11.38
CA ARG A 80 0.81 4.07 10.73
C ARG A 80 1.62 4.97 11.66
N TYR A 81 0.95 5.88 12.38
CA TYR A 81 1.61 6.69 13.40
C TYR A 81 2.16 5.84 14.56
N GLY A 82 1.41 4.84 15.03
CA GLY A 82 1.88 3.87 16.02
C GLY A 82 3.12 3.10 15.57
N VAL A 83 3.13 2.65 14.31
CA VAL A 83 4.27 1.99 13.65
C VAL A 83 5.48 2.92 13.62
N TRP A 84 5.31 4.20 13.27
CA TRP A 84 6.42 5.17 13.33
C TRP A 84 6.98 5.30 14.75
N ARG A 85 6.12 5.39 15.78
CA ARG A 85 6.58 5.48 17.18
C ARG A 85 7.37 4.24 17.60
N ALA A 86 6.87 3.05 17.28
CA ALA A 86 7.55 1.80 17.57
C ALA A 86 8.89 1.70 16.82
N HIS A 87 8.87 2.00 15.52
CA HIS A 87 10.06 2.01 14.68
C HIS A 87 11.13 2.97 15.19
N ARG A 88 10.74 4.19 15.57
CA ARG A 88 11.66 5.19 16.13
C ARG A 88 12.38 4.64 17.36
N LYS A 89 11.65 4.03 18.29
CA LYS A 89 12.25 3.43 19.50
C LYS A 89 13.22 2.30 19.15
N THR A 90 12.86 1.43 18.21
CA THR A 90 13.74 0.35 17.74
C THR A 90 15.01 0.91 17.09
N VAL A 91 14.89 1.93 16.22
CA VAL A 91 16.05 2.53 15.55
C VAL A 91 16.94 3.27 16.55
N GLU A 92 16.39 3.93 17.56
CA GLU A 92 17.19 4.56 18.63
C GLU A 92 18.05 3.51 19.36
N THR A 93 17.51 2.32 19.66
CA THR A 93 18.28 1.20 20.24
C THR A 93 19.29 0.60 19.26
N LEU A 94 18.93 0.44 17.98
CA LEU A 94 19.87 -0.06 16.97
C LEU A 94 21.02 0.92 16.75
N GLU A 95 20.76 2.22 16.82
CA GLU A 95 21.76 3.25 16.61
C GLU A 95 22.79 3.29 17.75
N THR A 96 22.39 3.04 19.00
CA THR A 96 23.35 2.93 20.11
C THR A 96 24.28 1.72 19.93
N MET A 97 23.74 0.58 19.48
CA MET A 97 24.53 -0.62 19.16
C MET A 97 25.44 -0.41 17.94
N ALA A 98 24.93 0.21 16.88
CA ALA A 98 25.68 0.49 15.66
C ALA A 98 26.87 1.42 15.92
N ARG A 99 26.68 2.45 16.77
CA ARG A 99 27.75 3.36 17.18
C ARG A 99 28.87 2.65 17.92
N ALA A 100 28.57 1.64 18.74
CA ALA A 100 29.59 0.81 19.39
C ALA A 100 30.41 -0.01 18.39
N SER A 101 29.86 -0.26 17.19
CA SER A 101 30.52 -0.95 16.07
C SER A 101 31.05 0.01 15.00
N GLY A 102 31.12 1.32 15.28
CA GLY A 102 31.63 2.35 14.36
C GLY A 102 30.70 2.73 13.20
N HIS A 103 29.47 2.23 13.16
CA HIS A 103 28.47 2.54 12.12
C HIS A 103 27.43 3.58 12.58
N ARG A 104 26.89 4.35 11.64
CA ARG A 104 25.76 5.27 11.86
C ARG A 104 24.75 5.14 10.74
N PHE A 105 23.47 5.17 11.09
CA PHE A 105 22.39 5.17 10.10
C PHE A 105 22.28 6.54 9.44
N THR A 106 22.40 6.56 8.12
CA THR A 106 22.11 7.75 7.32
C THR A 106 20.60 8.00 7.27
N LEU A 107 20.20 9.20 6.84
CA LEU A 107 18.78 9.47 6.63
C LEU A 107 18.21 8.63 5.48
N LEU A 108 19.03 8.31 4.47
CA LEU A 108 18.65 7.38 3.40
C LEU A 108 18.38 5.97 3.94
N ASP A 109 19.19 5.47 4.89
CA ASP A 109 18.90 4.18 5.55
C ASP A 109 17.55 4.19 6.27
N ARG A 110 17.18 5.31 6.90
CA ARG A 110 15.86 5.48 7.55
C ARG A 110 14.72 5.46 6.53
N LEU A 111 14.90 6.06 5.37
CA LEU A 111 13.92 6.00 4.28
C LEU A 111 13.80 4.59 3.68
N TYR A 112 14.90 3.84 3.56
CA TYR A 112 14.84 2.42 3.16
C TYR A 112 14.10 1.56 4.19
N MET A 113 14.27 1.83 5.48
CA MET A 113 13.48 1.16 6.52
C MET A 113 12.00 1.51 6.43
N ALA A 114 11.67 2.80 6.21
CA ALA A 114 10.29 3.24 5.97
C ALA A 114 9.68 2.57 4.74
N LEU A 115 10.46 2.41 3.67
CA LEU A 115 10.05 1.73 2.46
C LEU A 115 9.76 0.25 2.70
N ALA A 116 10.53 -0.45 3.53
CA ALA A 116 10.24 -1.84 3.91
C ALA A 116 8.92 -1.96 4.68
N TRP A 117 8.62 -1.03 5.60
CA TRP A 117 7.30 -0.93 6.23
C TRP A 117 6.19 -0.66 5.21
N GLY A 118 6.44 0.24 4.25
CA GLY A 118 5.47 0.57 3.22
C GLY A 118 5.18 -0.61 2.30
N TYR A 119 6.22 -1.35 1.92
CA TYR A 119 6.10 -2.56 1.11
C TYR A 119 5.24 -3.61 1.81
N GLY A 120 5.45 -3.85 3.12
CA GLY A 120 4.60 -4.78 3.88
C GLY A 120 3.13 -4.37 3.93
N HIS A 121 2.85 -3.07 4.08
CA HIS A 121 1.49 -2.51 4.00
C HIS A 121 0.85 -2.76 2.63
N GLY A 122 1.57 -2.40 1.56
CA GLY A 122 1.13 -2.55 0.18
C GLY A 122 0.93 -4.03 -0.21
N ALA A 123 1.88 -4.89 0.13
CA ALA A 123 1.81 -6.33 -0.14
C ALA A 123 0.58 -6.98 0.51
N THR A 124 0.24 -6.57 1.73
CA THR A 124 -0.97 -7.05 2.41
C THR A 124 -2.23 -6.69 1.62
N HIS A 125 -2.33 -5.47 1.10
CA HIS A 125 -3.47 -5.06 0.26
C HIS A 125 -3.50 -5.81 -1.07
N CYS A 126 -2.34 -6.08 -1.68
CA CYS A 126 -2.24 -6.89 -2.89
C CYS A 126 -2.80 -8.30 -2.68
N VAL A 127 -2.59 -8.89 -1.49
CA VAL A 127 -3.14 -10.21 -1.16
C VAL A 127 -4.67 -10.20 -1.19
N PHE A 128 -5.28 -9.20 -0.55
CA PHE A 128 -6.75 -9.10 -0.48
C PHE A 128 -7.40 -8.68 -1.78
N PHE A 129 -6.82 -7.69 -2.49
CA PHE A 129 -7.39 -7.17 -3.72
C PHE A 129 -7.29 -8.13 -4.88
N PHE A 130 -6.21 -8.92 -4.96
CA PHE A 130 -5.93 -9.68 -6.18
C PHE A 130 -5.44 -11.10 -5.96
N LEU A 131 -4.47 -11.35 -5.06
CA LEU A 131 -3.91 -12.70 -4.92
C LEU A 131 -4.98 -13.73 -4.52
N SER A 132 -5.95 -13.33 -3.70
CA SER A 132 -7.11 -14.15 -3.32
C SER A 132 -7.99 -14.57 -4.50
N LEU A 133 -8.07 -13.73 -5.55
CA LEU A 133 -8.87 -13.96 -6.75
C LEU A 133 -8.07 -14.65 -7.87
N LEU A 134 -6.74 -14.58 -7.82
CA LEU A 134 -5.86 -15.09 -8.86
C LEU A 134 -6.12 -16.57 -9.23
N PRO A 135 -6.38 -17.52 -8.30
CA PRO A 135 -6.69 -18.90 -8.67
C PRO A 135 -7.91 -19.05 -9.59
N LEU A 136 -8.89 -18.15 -9.47
CA LEU A 136 -10.11 -18.19 -10.29
C LEU A 136 -9.82 -17.88 -11.77
N THR A 137 -8.74 -17.15 -12.06
CA THR A 137 -8.29 -16.82 -13.42
C THR A 137 -7.73 -18.01 -14.19
N ALA A 138 -7.35 -19.09 -13.49
CA ALA A 138 -6.88 -20.32 -14.12
C ALA A 138 -8.02 -21.08 -14.84
N SER A 139 -9.27 -20.78 -14.49
CA SER A 139 -10.46 -21.39 -15.09
C SER A 139 -10.65 -21.01 -16.58
N LYS A 140 -11.69 -21.56 -17.21
CA LYS A 140 -12.05 -21.25 -18.61
C LYS A 140 -12.96 -20.02 -18.73
N GLY A 141 -13.43 -19.48 -17.60
CA GLY A 141 -14.37 -18.36 -17.56
C GLY A 141 -13.69 -17.06 -17.12
N THR A 142 -14.26 -15.95 -17.55
CA THR A 142 -13.96 -14.60 -17.06
C THR A 142 -15.24 -13.98 -16.51
N TYR A 143 -15.12 -12.96 -15.67
CA TYR A 143 -16.26 -12.34 -15.01
C TYR A 143 -16.24 -10.82 -15.21
N TYR A 144 -17.35 -10.28 -15.70
CA TYR A 144 -17.60 -8.86 -15.94
C TYR A 144 -18.84 -8.45 -15.17
N ILE A 145 -18.93 -7.16 -14.83
CA ILE A 145 -20.07 -6.57 -14.15
C ILE A 145 -20.68 -5.46 -15.02
N ASP A 146 -21.98 -5.23 -14.91
CA ASP A 146 -22.69 -4.24 -15.73
C ASP A 146 -22.20 -2.80 -15.48
N ALA A 147 -21.69 -2.51 -14.29
CA ALA A 147 -21.08 -1.22 -13.97
C ALA A 147 -19.75 -0.98 -14.71
N CYS A 148 -19.06 -2.04 -15.16
CA CYS A 148 -17.77 -1.97 -15.86
C CYS A 148 -17.65 -3.12 -16.88
N PRO A 149 -18.37 -3.07 -18.01
CA PRO A 149 -18.31 -4.13 -19.01
C PRO A 149 -16.98 -4.17 -19.80
N GLN A 150 -16.14 -3.13 -19.69
CA GLN A 150 -14.92 -3.00 -20.48
C GLN A 150 -13.73 -3.78 -19.91
N MET A 151 -13.74 -4.09 -18.62
CA MET A 151 -12.65 -4.80 -17.95
C MET A 151 -13.22 -5.90 -17.05
N SER A 152 -12.56 -7.07 -17.05
CA SER A 152 -12.96 -8.13 -16.14
C SER A 152 -12.65 -7.73 -14.69
N ILE A 153 -13.36 -8.33 -13.73
CA ILE A 153 -13.09 -8.13 -12.31
C ILE A 153 -11.63 -8.48 -11.96
N PHE A 154 -11.05 -9.46 -12.65
CA PHE A 154 -9.68 -9.90 -12.43
C PHE A 154 -8.66 -8.87 -12.92
N MET A 155 -8.93 -8.20 -14.04
CA MET A 155 -8.11 -7.09 -14.54
C MET A 155 -8.19 -5.89 -13.59
N VAL A 156 -9.40 -5.51 -13.18
CA VAL A 156 -9.64 -4.45 -12.20
C VAL A 156 -8.90 -4.73 -10.88
N ALA A 157 -8.98 -5.97 -10.39
CA ALA A 157 -8.26 -6.42 -9.20
C ALA A 157 -6.73 -6.33 -9.34
N ALA A 158 -6.17 -6.79 -10.47
CA ALA A 158 -4.73 -6.71 -10.74
C ALA A 158 -4.23 -5.26 -10.77
N LEU A 159 -4.98 -4.36 -11.42
CA LEU A 159 -4.64 -2.93 -11.49
C LEU A 159 -4.75 -2.25 -10.12
N TYR A 160 -5.75 -2.59 -9.31
CA TYR A 160 -5.85 -2.11 -7.93
C TYR A 160 -4.68 -2.59 -7.06
N SER A 161 -4.29 -3.86 -7.21
CA SER A 161 -3.11 -4.43 -6.54
C SER A 161 -1.86 -3.62 -6.86
N LEU A 162 -1.59 -3.37 -8.14
CA LEU A 162 -0.45 -2.58 -8.58
C LEU A 162 -0.50 -1.14 -8.04
N ALA A 163 -1.65 -0.47 -8.18
CA ALA A 163 -1.82 0.91 -7.76
C ALA A 163 -1.67 1.07 -6.24
N PHE A 164 -2.44 0.33 -5.43
CA PHE A 164 -2.39 0.45 -3.97
C PHE A 164 -1.10 -0.12 -3.38
N GLY A 165 -0.52 -1.18 -3.95
CA GLY A 165 0.79 -1.65 -3.56
C GLY A 165 1.84 -0.55 -3.66
N THR A 166 1.81 0.23 -4.75
CA THR A 166 2.72 1.35 -4.99
C THR A 166 2.41 2.57 -4.12
N ILE A 167 1.13 2.97 -4.05
CA ILE A 167 0.68 4.12 -3.27
C ILE A 167 1.04 3.94 -1.80
N LEU A 168 0.67 2.81 -1.20
CA LEU A 168 0.89 2.57 0.23
C LEU A 168 2.39 2.47 0.57
N ALA A 169 3.19 1.90 -0.32
CA ALA A 169 4.64 1.88 -0.17
C ALA A 169 5.24 3.30 -0.14
N CYS A 170 4.85 4.16 -1.09
CA CYS A 170 5.33 5.53 -1.15
C CYS A 170 4.81 6.39 0.01
N LEU A 171 3.53 6.28 0.34
CA LEU A 171 2.91 7.05 1.43
C LEU A 171 3.57 6.75 2.78
N MET A 172 4.01 5.52 3.03
CA MET A 172 4.79 5.21 4.24
C MET A 172 6.12 5.96 4.30
N VAL A 173 6.86 6.02 3.18
CA VAL A 173 8.14 6.75 3.11
C VAL A 173 7.92 8.24 3.36
N ILE A 174 6.90 8.82 2.70
CA ILE A 174 6.55 10.24 2.84
C ILE A 174 6.07 10.54 4.27
N ALA A 175 5.25 9.66 4.86
CA ALA A 175 4.80 9.81 6.25
C ALA A 175 5.97 9.83 7.22
N PHE A 176 6.90 8.88 7.09
CA PHE A 176 8.08 8.81 7.95
C PHE A 176 8.97 10.04 7.81
N ASP A 177 9.20 10.54 6.60
CA ASP A 177 9.90 11.82 6.41
C ASP A 177 9.15 12.98 7.08
N GLY A 178 7.82 13.06 6.91
CA GLY A 178 6.99 14.07 7.54
C GLY A 178 7.04 14.02 9.08
N TYR A 179 7.03 12.82 9.68
CA TYR A 179 7.18 12.66 11.12
C TYR A 179 8.59 13.03 11.61
N MET A 180 9.63 12.66 10.86
CA MET A 180 11.02 13.01 11.19
C MET A 180 11.28 14.52 11.06
N SER A 181 10.73 15.15 10.02
CA SER A 181 10.86 16.59 9.78
C SER A 181 9.85 17.43 10.57
N ARG A 182 8.98 16.79 11.37
CA ARG A 182 7.87 17.42 12.11
C ARG A 182 6.99 18.33 11.22
N SER A 183 6.74 17.90 9.99
CA SER A 183 5.90 18.64 9.04
C SER A 183 4.45 18.15 9.10
N PRO A 184 3.53 18.86 9.78
CA PRO A 184 2.12 18.45 9.85
C PRO A 184 1.45 18.46 8.48
N ALA A 185 1.90 19.34 7.56
CA ALA A 185 1.39 19.40 6.20
C ALA A 185 1.67 18.11 5.42
N LEU A 186 2.87 17.52 5.55
CA LEU A 186 3.19 16.24 4.91
C LEU A 186 2.37 15.10 5.50
N VAL A 187 2.23 15.06 6.83
CA VAL A 187 1.46 14.02 7.52
C VAL A 187 -0.02 14.07 7.14
N LEU A 188 -0.62 15.27 7.17
CA LEU A 188 -2.01 15.46 6.76
C LEU A 188 -2.21 15.16 5.27
N GLY A 189 -1.26 15.58 4.43
CA GLY A 189 -1.26 15.28 3.00
C GLY A 189 -1.26 13.77 2.72
N VAL A 190 -0.45 12.99 3.45
CA VAL A 190 -0.44 11.53 3.31
C VAL A 190 -1.81 10.92 3.66
N ALA A 191 -2.40 11.31 4.80
CA ALA A 191 -3.71 10.80 5.20
C ALA A 191 -4.81 11.19 4.18
N ALA A 192 -4.77 12.44 3.67
CA ALA A 192 -5.69 12.91 2.65
C ALA A 192 -5.55 12.16 1.32
N VAL A 193 -4.32 11.88 0.88
CA VAL A 193 -4.07 11.10 -0.34
C VAL A 193 -4.53 9.66 -0.18
N HIS A 194 -4.29 9.02 0.96
CA HIS A 194 -4.79 7.66 1.22
C HIS A 194 -6.33 7.63 1.24
N MET A 195 -6.95 8.60 1.89
CA MET A 195 -8.41 8.76 1.90
C MET A 195 -8.95 8.95 0.48
N GLY A 196 -8.39 9.89 -0.28
CA GLY A 196 -8.81 10.18 -1.65
C GLY A 196 -8.66 8.99 -2.58
N ALA A 197 -7.52 8.28 -2.51
CA ALA A 197 -7.30 7.04 -3.27
C ALA A 197 -8.35 5.97 -2.93
N SER A 198 -8.67 5.81 -1.64
CA SER A 198 -9.68 4.85 -1.18
C SER A 198 -11.08 5.24 -1.64
N MET A 199 -11.46 6.52 -1.55
CA MET A 199 -12.76 7.01 -2.02
C MET A 199 -12.91 6.86 -3.54
N LEU A 200 -11.83 7.01 -4.29
CA LEU A 200 -11.85 6.84 -5.75
C LEU A 200 -12.24 5.41 -6.18
N THR A 201 -12.04 4.41 -5.32
CA THR A 201 -12.52 3.04 -5.57
C THR A 201 -14.04 2.92 -5.60
N LEU A 202 -14.77 3.86 -4.98
CA LEU A 202 -16.24 3.87 -5.00
C LEU A 202 -16.81 4.19 -6.39
N LEU A 203 -15.99 4.71 -7.31
CA LEU A 203 -16.41 4.88 -8.70
C LEU A 203 -16.77 3.54 -9.36
N ASN A 204 -16.36 2.39 -8.83
CA ASN A 204 -16.83 1.09 -9.33
C ASN A 204 -18.34 0.88 -9.18
N PHE A 205 -19.04 1.65 -8.34
CA PHE A 205 -20.50 1.64 -8.27
C PHE A 205 -21.16 2.46 -9.38
N GLN A 206 -20.40 3.24 -10.14
CA GLN A 206 -20.90 4.09 -11.22
C GLN A 206 -20.70 3.40 -12.57
N ALA A 207 -21.61 3.64 -13.51
CA ALA A 207 -21.49 3.14 -14.87
C ALA A 207 -20.18 3.63 -15.51
N ASN A 208 -19.36 2.69 -15.99
CA ASN A 208 -18.04 2.90 -16.58
C ASN A 208 -17.01 3.54 -15.64
N GLY A 209 -17.26 3.58 -14.32
CA GLY A 209 -16.38 4.29 -13.38
C GLY A 209 -14.99 3.68 -13.24
N CYS A 210 -14.82 2.40 -13.59
CA CYS A 210 -13.52 1.74 -13.67
C CYS A 210 -12.57 2.38 -14.71
N ILE A 211 -13.09 2.95 -15.81
CA ILE A 211 -12.29 3.64 -16.83
C ILE A 211 -11.70 4.94 -16.28
N ALA A 212 -12.39 5.58 -15.34
CA ALA A 212 -11.89 6.77 -14.67
C ALA A 212 -10.98 6.43 -13.47
N ALA A 213 -11.39 5.47 -12.64
CA ALA A 213 -10.68 5.11 -11.42
C ALA A 213 -9.29 4.50 -11.70
N MET A 214 -9.17 3.62 -12.69
CA MET A 214 -7.90 2.92 -12.96
C MET A 214 -6.77 3.87 -13.37
N PRO A 215 -6.91 4.70 -14.41
CA PRO A 215 -5.82 5.60 -14.82
C PRO A 215 -5.49 6.62 -13.74
N ALA A 216 -6.50 7.11 -13.01
CA ALA A 216 -6.29 8.08 -11.93
C ALA A 216 -5.46 7.50 -10.77
N LEU A 217 -5.73 6.27 -10.34
CA LEU A 217 -4.97 5.63 -9.26
C LEU A 217 -3.57 5.20 -9.70
N LEU A 218 -3.42 4.67 -10.91
CA LEU A 218 -2.10 4.34 -11.46
C LEU A 218 -1.26 5.61 -11.65
N GLY A 219 -1.87 6.68 -12.18
CA GLY A 219 -1.24 7.98 -12.32
C GLY A 219 -0.80 8.55 -10.97
N LEU A 220 -1.66 8.48 -9.94
CA LEU A 220 -1.31 8.84 -8.57
C LEU A 220 -0.14 8.02 -8.04
N GLY A 221 -0.13 6.70 -8.26
CA GLY A 221 0.97 5.82 -7.90
C GLY A 221 2.30 6.27 -8.53
N LEU A 222 2.31 6.55 -9.84
CA LEU A 222 3.48 7.04 -10.56
C LEU A 222 3.97 8.41 -10.04
N LEU A 223 3.05 9.34 -9.76
CA LEU A 223 3.38 10.63 -9.18
C LEU A 223 4.02 10.49 -7.79
N LEU A 224 3.49 9.61 -6.95
CA LEU A 224 4.05 9.32 -5.63
C LEU A 224 5.42 8.64 -5.72
N VAL A 225 5.63 7.76 -6.70
CA VAL A 225 6.96 7.20 -6.98
C VAL A 225 7.94 8.30 -7.35
N ALA A 226 7.60 9.14 -8.33
CA ALA A 226 8.45 10.26 -8.76
C ALA A 226 8.80 11.19 -7.59
N TYR A 227 7.80 11.53 -6.75
CA TYR A 227 8.00 12.33 -5.55
C TYR A 227 8.93 11.65 -4.54
N THR A 228 8.72 10.36 -4.26
CA THR A 228 9.50 9.60 -3.28
C THR A 228 10.95 9.42 -3.74
N VAL A 229 11.18 9.16 -5.02
CA VAL A 229 12.53 9.09 -5.60
C VAL A 229 13.20 10.47 -5.51
N GLY A 230 12.51 11.56 -5.86
CA GLY A 230 12.99 12.92 -5.70
C GLY A 230 13.30 13.32 -4.25
N LEU A 231 12.53 12.80 -3.29
CA LEU A 231 12.80 12.93 -1.87
C LEU A 231 14.10 12.19 -1.49
N CYS A 232 14.25 10.92 -1.88
CA CYS A 232 15.44 10.13 -1.62
C CYS A 232 16.71 10.76 -2.21
N TRP A 233 16.67 11.30 -3.44
CA TRP A 233 17.82 11.99 -4.04
C TRP A 233 18.23 13.23 -3.25
N ARG A 234 17.29 14.11 -2.89
CA ARG A 234 17.57 15.33 -2.12
C ARG A 234 18.16 15.04 -0.74
N LYS A 235 17.78 13.90 -0.16
CA LYS A 235 18.19 13.47 1.17
C LYS A 235 19.46 12.62 1.18
N GLY A 236 19.75 11.90 0.10
CA GLY A 236 20.94 11.06 -0.06
C GLY A 236 22.17 11.81 -0.56
N GLY A 237 22.01 12.98 -1.18
CA GLY A 237 23.11 13.88 -1.53
C GLY A 237 23.55 14.83 -0.41
N ARG A 238 22.99 14.69 0.79
CA ARG A 238 23.35 15.43 2.01
C ARG A 238 23.94 14.47 3.04
#